data_AF-A0A6I4I8E7-F1
#
_entry.id   AF-A0A6I4I8E7-F1
#
_cell.length_a   1.000
_cell.length_b   1.000
_cell.length_c   1.000
_cell.angle_alpha   90.00
_cell.angle_beta   90.00
_cell.angle_gamma   90.00
#
_symmetry.space_group_name_H-M   'P 1'
#
loop_
_entity.id
_entity.type
_entity.pdbx_description
1 polymer ?
#
loop_
_entity_poly.entity_id
_entity_poly.type
_entity_poly.pdbx_seq_one_letter_code
_entity_poly.pdbx_strand_id
1 'polypeptide(L)'
;MDYIKKRADKFVSHHIAHQVDEHKKVISEAQSELYNINSPLDKIIFLRVILEANDQEYRKHLLVCTNKDECQTNYEHESIHYFLANELDDLGISINEDQFTREEQCRYTSAHFTTLIHTQ
;
A
#
# COMPACT_ATOMS: atom_id res chain seq x y z
N MET A 1 5.65 3.78 24.19
CA MET A 1 5.70 3.35 22.77
C MET A 1 5.23 1.92 22.71
N ASP A 2 4.30 1.62 21.82
CA ASP A 2 3.79 0.27 21.57
C ASP A 2 4.92 -0.61 20.97
N TYR A 3 5.09 -1.82 21.50
CA TYR A 3 6.12 -2.76 21.06
C TYR A 3 5.94 -3.13 19.58
N ILE A 4 4.70 -3.32 19.13
CA ILE A 4 4.39 -3.72 17.75
C ILE A 4 4.73 -2.60 16.77
N LYS A 5 4.43 -1.35 17.14
CA LYS A 5 4.84 -0.19 16.34
C LYS A 5 6.36 -0.11 16.21
N LYS A 6 7.10 -0.28 17.31
CA LYS A 6 8.58 -0.32 17.27
C LYS A 6 9.11 -1.45 16.39
N ARG A 7 8.42 -2.59 16.37
CA ARG A 7 8.77 -3.74 15.52
C ARG A 7 8.54 -3.41 14.04
N ALA A 8 7.40 -2.81 13.69
CA ALA A 8 7.12 -2.33 12.34
C ALA A 8 8.09 -1.23 11.88
N ASP A 9 8.40 -0.25 12.74
CA ASP A 9 9.37 0.81 12.44
C ASP A 9 10.75 0.21 12.12
N LYS A 10 11.17 -0.82 12.87
CA LYS A 10 12.39 -1.57 12.55
C LYS A 10 12.28 -2.25 11.20
N PHE A 11 11.20 -2.96 10.92
CA PHE A 11 11.00 -3.60 9.61
C PHE A 11 11.15 -2.59 8.47
N VAL A 12 10.45 -1.46 8.56
CA VAL A 12 10.53 -0.36 7.58
C VAL A 12 11.96 0.13 7.40
N SER A 13 12.69 0.36 8.50
CA SER A 13 14.07 0.85 8.42
C SER A 13 15.04 -0.10 7.71
N HIS A 14 14.78 -1.41 7.73
CA HIS A 14 15.66 -2.41 7.11
C HIS A 14 15.29 -2.71 5.66
N HIS A 15 14.02 -2.57 5.28
CA HIS A 15 13.49 -3.11 4.02
C HIS A 15 12.85 -2.08 3.09
N ILE A 16 12.44 -0.93 3.59
CA ILE A 16 11.69 0.08 2.83
C ILE A 16 12.43 1.41 2.77
N ALA A 17 12.93 1.88 3.91
CA ALA A 17 13.52 3.21 4.02
C ALA A 17 14.80 3.35 3.19
N HIS A 18 14.99 4.53 2.57
CA HIS A 18 16.13 4.93 1.74
C HIS A 18 16.26 4.21 0.39
N GLN A 19 16.01 2.91 0.36
CA GLN A 19 15.90 2.12 -0.85
C GLN A 19 15.08 0.87 -0.53
N VAL A 20 13.98 0.68 -1.26
CA VAL A 20 13.16 -0.52 -1.11
C VAL A 20 13.97 -1.74 -1.54
N ASP A 21 13.96 -2.78 -0.70
CA ASP A 21 14.46 -4.10 -1.05
C ASP A 21 13.60 -4.73 -2.17
N GLU A 22 14.08 -5.82 -2.79
CA GLU A 22 13.24 -6.62 -3.71
C GLU A 22 11.95 -7.08 -3.01
N HIS A 23 10.79 -6.87 -3.63
CA HIS A 23 9.46 -7.15 -3.12
C HIS A 23 9.35 -8.57 -2.57
N LYS A 24 9.94 -9.57 -3.23
CA LYS A 24 9.90 -10.97 -2.76
C LYS A 24 10.51 -11.12 -1.37
N LYS A 25 11.63 -10.43 -1.12
CA LYS A 25 12.29 -10.43 0.19
C LYS A 25 11.42 -9.72 1.21
N VAL A 26 10.91 -8.53 0.88
CA VAL A 26 10.04 -7.76 1.78
C VAL A 26 8.78 -8.56 2.15
N ILE A 27 8.11 -9.16 1.17
CA ILE A 27 6.91 -9.98 1.36
C ILE A 27 7.22 -11.19 2.23
N SER A 28 8.31 -11.93 1.94
CA SER A 28 8.70 -13.11 2.74
C SER A 28 8.99 -12.74 4.19
N GLU A 29 9.68 -11.63 4.45
CA GLU A 29 9.98 -11.17 5.81
C GLU A 29 8.70 -10.68 6.51
N ALA A 30 7.81 -9.97 5.81
CA ALA A 30 6.54 -9.53 6.36
C ALA A 30 5.66 -10.74 6.75
N GLN A 31 5.57 -11.77 5.90
CA GLN A 31 4.87 -13.02 6.21
C GLN A 31 5.44 -13.72 7.46
N SER A 32 6.76 -13.79 7.57
CA SER A 32 7.44 -14.33 8.76
C SER A 32 7.06 -13.56 10.02
N GLU A 33 7.05 -12.23 9.97
CA GLU A 33 6.65 -11.38 11.09
C GLU A 33 5.18 -11.59 11.45
N LEU A 34 4.27 -11.64 10.47
CA LEU A 34 2.83 -11.88 10.66
C LEU A 34 2.54 -13.25 11.26
N TYR A 35 3.29 -14.29 10.87
CA TYR A 35 3.18 -15.62 11.46
C TYR A 35 3.51 -15.59 12.98
N ASN A 36 4.47 -14.76 13.36
CA ASN A 36 4.92 -14.63 14.75
C ASN A 36 4.07 -13.67 15.61
N ILE A 37 3.11 -12.96 15.02
CA ILE A 37 2.20 -12.06 15.72
C ILE A 37 0.85 -12.77 15.90
N ASN A 38 0.45 -13.08 17.13
CA ASN A 38 -0.78 -13.83 17.38
C ASN A 38 -2.05 -12.95 17.33
N SER A 39 -1.94 -11.70 17.80
CA SER A 39 -3.09 -10.78 17.91
C SER A 39 -3.45 -10.22 16.53
N PRO A 40 -4.71 -10.37 16.07
CA PRO A 40 -5.16 -9.73 14.82
C PRO A 40 -5.00 -8.22 14.83
N LEU A 41 -5.25 -7.57 15.98
CA LEU A 41 -5.06 -6.13 16.13
C LEU A 41 -3.60 -5.73 15.93
N ASP A 42 -2.67 -6.51 16.47
CA ASP A 42 -1.24 -6.24 16.36
C ASP A 42 -0.77 -6.43 14.91
N LYS A 43 -1.31 -7.45 14.19
CA LYS A 43 -1.06 -7.62 12.75
C LYS A 43 -1.53 -6.40 11.96
N ILE A 44 -2.74 -5.91 12.25
CA ILE A 44 -3.27 -4.70 11.59
C ILE A 44 -2.37 -3.50 11.84
N ILE A 45 -1.92 -3.28 13.09
CA ILE A 45 -1.02 -2.18 13.43
C ILE A 45 0.30 -2.32 12.67
N PHE A 46 0.89 -3.51 12.65
CA PHE A 46 2.13 -3.79 11.95
C PHE A 46 2.03 -3.51 10.45
N LEU A 47 1.02 -4.08 9.79
CA LEU A 47 0.76 -3.92 8.36
C LEU A 47 0.52 -2.46 7.97
N ARG A 48 -0.30 -1.73 8.74
CA ARG A 48 -0.60 -0.32 8.46
C ARG A 48 0.64 0.57 8.49
N VAL A 49 1.54 0.34 9.45
CA VAL A 49 2.79 1.12 9.54
C VAL A 49 3.69 0.86 8.34
N ILE A 50 3.79 -0.41 7.89
CA ILE A 50 4.60 -0.75 6.72
C ILE A 50 3.99 -0.17 5.45
N LEU A 51 2.67 -0.28 5.29
CA LEU A 51 1.95 0.25 4.14
C LEU A 51 2.11 1.77 4.03
N GLU A 52 1.93 2.50 5.13
CA GLU A 52 2.11 3.96 5.17
C GLU A 52 3.54 4.36 4.76
N ALA A 53 4.55 3.63 5.26
CA ALA A 53 5.94 3.87 4.90
C ALA A 53 6.24 3.55 3.42
N ASN A 54 5.72 2.43 2.92
CA ASN A 54 5.86 2.05 1.50
C ASN A 54 5.26 3.12 0.58
N ASP A 55 4.05 3.59 0.89
CA ASP A 55 3.37 4.63 0.12
C ASP A 55 4.09 5.98 0.18
N GLN A 56 4.73 6.28 1.31
CA GLN A 56 5.53 7.50 1.45
C GLN A 56 6.79 7.43 0.58
N GLU A 57 7.54 6.33 0.62
CA GLU A 57 8.73 6.15 -0.21
C GLU A 57 8.37 6.07 -1.69
N TYR A 58 7.28 5.39 -2.04
CA TYR A 58 6.81 5.33 -3.41
C TYR A 58 6.47 6.73 -3.95
N ARG A 59 5.70 7.52 -3.19
CA ARG A 59 5.40 8.91 -3.56
C ARG A 59 6.65 9.77 -3.75
N LYS A 60 7.70 9.57 -2.94
CA LYS A 60 8.99 10.27 -3.13
C LYS A 60 9.67 9.84 -4.43
N HIS A 61 9.69 8.55 -4.72
CA HIS A 61 10.29 8.01 -5.94
C HIS A 61 9.57 8.53 -7.21
N LEU A 62 8.24 8.58 -7.20
CA LEU A 62 7.43 9.09 -8.32
C LEU A 62 7.76 10.54 -8.71
N LEU A 63 8.28 11.36 -7.79
CA LEU A 63 8.68 12.75 -8.09
C LEU A 63 9.92 12.84 -8.99
N VAL A 64 10.75 11.79 -9.01
CA VAL A 64 12.03 11.76 -9.75
C VAL A 64 12.08 10.68 -10.83
N CYS A 65 11.11 9.77 -10.85
CA CYS A 65 11.03 8.70 -11.84
C CYS A 65 10.63 9.25 -13.21
N THR A 66 11.43 8.94 -14.23
CA THR A 66 11.23 9.40 -15.61
C THR A 66 10.56 8.36 -16.52
N ASN A 67 10.62 7.07 -16.15
CA ASN A 67 10.03 5.98 -16.92
C ASN A 67 9.08 5.19 -16.01
N LYS A 68 7.80 5.58 -15.97
CA LYS A 68 6.83 5.03 -15.01
C LYS A 68 6.49 3.57 -15.27
N ASP A 69 6.39 3.17 -16.53
CA ASP A 69 5.84 1.86 -16.92
C ASP A 69 6.86 0.72 -16.79
N GLU A 70 8.15 1.02 -16.85
CA GLU A 70 9.24 0.01 -16.80
C GLU A 70 10.16 0.21 -15.58
N CYS A 71 9.79 1.07 -14.62
CA CYS A 71 10.60 1.28 -13.43
C CYS A 71 10.49 0.09 -12.48
N GLN A 72 11.60 -0.61 -12.27
CA GLN A 72 11.67 -1.69 -11.28
C GLN A 72 11.23 -1.21 -9.89
N THR A 73 11.64 0.00 -9.47
CA THR A 73 11.29 0.53 -8.14
C THR A 73 9.78 0.78 -8.00
N ASN A 74 9.08 1.22 -9.05
CA ASN A 74 7.61 1.30 -9.04
C ASN A 74 7.02 -0.10 -8.81
N TYR A 75 7.47 -1.07 -9.60
CA TYR A 75 7.00 -2.45 -9.50
C TYR A 75 7.25 -3.05 -8.10
N GLU A 76 8.40 -2.76 -7.47
CA GLU A 76 8.67 -3.19 -6.10
C GLU A 76 7.64 -2.63 -5.11
N HIS A 77 7.43 -1.32 -5.14
CA HIS A 77 6.49 -0.65 -4.23
C HIS A 77 5.04 -1.09 -4.44
N GLU A 78 4.61 -1.25 -5.70
CA GLU A 78 3.26 -1.71 -6.05
C GLU A 78 3.02 -3.16 -5.61
N SER A 79 4.01 -4.04 -5.81
CA SER A 79 3.94 -5.43 -5.38
C SER A 79 3.83 -5.55 -3.86
N ILE A 80 4.61 -4.75 -3.12
CA ILE A 80 4.56 -4.70 -1.65
C ILE A 80 3.20 -4.15 -1.19
N HIS A 81 2.73 -3.05 -1.80
CA HIS A 81 1.43 -2.46 -1.47
C HIS A 81 0.30 -3.47 -1.66
N TYR A 82 0.23 -4.11 -2.82
CA TYR A 82 -0.80 -5.10 -3.15
C TYR A 82 -0.83 -6.24 -2.12
N PHE A 83 0.33 -6.78 -1.75
CA PHE A 83 0.42 -7.79 -0.71
C PHE A 83 -0.12 -7.29 0.65
N LEU A 84 0.34 -6.13 1.12
CA LEU A 84 -0.06 -5.59 2.43
C LEU A 84 -1.55 -5.23 2.49
N ALA A 85 -2.12 -4.74 1.39
CA ALA A 85 -3.54 -4.44 1.28
C ALA A 85 -4.40 -5.70 1.39
N ASN A 86 -4.00 -6.78 0.70
CA ASN A 86 -4.70 -8.07 0.80
C ASN A 86 -4.64 -8.66 2.21
N GLU A 87 -3.48 -8.62 2.88
CA GLU A 87 -3.36 -9.10 4.26
C GLU A 87 -4.24 -8.29 5.22
N LEU A 88 -4.45 -7.00 4.95
CA LEU A 88 -5.37 -6.17 5.73
C LEU A 88 -6.83 -6.49 5.42
N ASP A 89 -7.17 -6.75 4.17
CA ASP A 89 -8.52 -7.16 3.76
C ASP A 89 -8.92 -8.51 4.40
N ASP A 90 -7.99 -9.48 4.43
CA ASP A 90 -8.15 -10.77 5.12
C ASP A 90 -8.42 -10.61 6.63
N LEU A 91 -7.93 -9.51 7.22
CA LEU A 91 -8.18 -9.13 8.62
C LEU A 91 -9.44 -8.26 8.79
N GLY A 92 -10.23 -8.07 7.74
CA GLY A 92 -11.47 -7.29 7.72
C GLY A 92 -11.26 -5.77 7.58
N ILE A 93 -10.08 -5.34 7.15
CA ILE A 93 -9.73 -3.94 6.91
C ILE A 93 -9.59 -3.71 5.41
N SER A 94 -10.69 -3.34 4.77
CA SER A 94 -10.66 -2.97 3.35
C SER A 94 -9.98 -1.61 3.18
N ILE A 95 -8.92 -1.58 2.37
CA ILE A 95 -8.28 -0.34 1.92
C ILE A 95 -8.77 -0.10 0.50
N ASN A 96 -9.41 1.05 0.26
CA ASN A 96 -9.87 1.41 -1.08
C ASN A 96 -8.69 1.42 -2.06
N GLU A 97 -8.64 0.41 -2.93
CA GLU A 97 -7.67 0.27 -4.02
C GLU A 97 -7.77 1.38 -5.08
N ASP A 98 -8.86 2.16 -5.05
CA ASP A 98 -9.14 3.29 -5.94
C ASP A 98 -8.11 4.43 -5.90
N GLN A 99 -7.13 4.38 -4.99
CA GLN A 99 -5.99 5.32 -5.02
C GLN A 99 -4.90 4.92 -6.02
N PHE A 100 -4.89 3.69 -6.56
CA PHE A 100 -3.87 3.23 -7.51
C PHE A 100 -4.35 3.08 -8.97
N THR A 101 -5.65 2.94 -9.22
CA THR A 101 -6.14 2.78 -10.60
C THR A 101 -6.38 4.10 -11.34
N ARG A 102 -6.09 5.29 -10.77
CA ARG A 102 -6.58 6.55 -11.35
C ARG A 102 -5.56 7.69 -11.51
N GLU A 103 -4.53 7.45 -12.32
CA GLU A 103 -4.23 8.43 -13.40
C GLU A 103 -5.46 8.61 -14.34
N GLU A 104 -6.47 7.74 -14.24
CA GLU A 104 -7.76 7.71 -14.95
C GLU A 104 -8.99 8.27 -14.17
N GLN A 105 -8.83 9.21 -13.21
CA GLN A 105 -9.96 10.02 -12.71
C GLN A 105 -10.29 11.23 -13.58
N CYS A 106 -9.51 11.51 -14.64
CA CYS A 106 -9.69 12.68 -15.49
C CYS A 106 -10.15 12.37 -16.94
N ARG A 107 -10.75 11.19 -17.18
CA ARG A 107 -11.45 10.90 -18.46
C ARG A 107 -12.89 10.42 -18.35
N TYR A 108 -13.43 10.21 -17.15
CA TYR A 108 -14.78 9.64 -16.99
C TYR A 108 -15.71 10.37 -16.00
N THR A 109 -15.61 11.70 -15.89
CA THR A 109 -16.60 12.51 -15.13
C THR A 109 -17.17 13.70 -15.91
N SER A 110 -17.17 13.62 -17.24
CA SER A 110 -17.90 14.56 -18.12
C SER A 110 -18.93 13.88 -19.03
N ALA A 111 -19.50 12.76 -18.59
CA ALA A 111 -20.70 12.18 -19.21
C ALA A 111 -21.79 12.00 -18.14
N HIS A 112 -22.25 13.14 -17.64
CA HIS A 112 -23.66 13.43 -17.40
C HIS A 112 -24.50 12.31 -16.74
N PHE A 113 -24.30 12.13 -15.43
CA PHE A 113 -25.42 11.84 -14.54
C PHE A 113 -26.10 13.19 -14.22
N THR A 114 -27.10 13.54 -15.02
CA THR A 114 -28.10 14.59 -14.77
C THR A 114 -29.27 14.12 -15.63
N THR A 115 -30.44 13.77 -15.12
CA THR A 115 -31.12 14.19 -13.91
C THR A 115 -32.24 13.17 -13.71
N LEU A 116 -32.33 12.55 -12.53
CA LEU A 116 -33.60 12.01 -12.06
C LEU A 116 -34.59 13.18 -11.93
N ILE A 117 -35.87 12.93 -12.22
CA ILE A 117 -37.07 13.74 -11.89
C ILE A 117 -37.57 14.74 -12.95
N HIS A 118 -38.56 14.33 -13.74
CA HIS A 118 -39.87 14.99 -13.89
C HIS A 118 -40.86 13.98 -14.50
N THR A 119 -41.77 13.39 -13.72
CA THR A 119 -43.21 13.77 -13.68
C THR A 119 -43.80 14.09 -15.06
N GLN A 120 -44.44 13.09 -15.68
CA GLN A 120 -45.86 13.09 -16.05
C GLN A 120 -46.29 11.69 -16.50
#